data_AF-A0A8T4MXR3-F1
#
_entry.id   AF-A0A8T4MXR3-F1
#
_cell.length_a   1.000
_cell.length_b   1.000
_cell.length_c   1.000
_cell.angle_alpha   90.00
_cell.angle_beta   90.00
_cell.angle_gamma   90.00
#
_symmetry.space_group_name_H-M   'P 1'
#
loop_
_entity.id
_entity.type
_entity.pdbx_description
1 polymer ?
#
loop_
_entity_poly.entity_id
_entity_poly.type
_entity_poly.pdbx_seq_one_letter_code
_entity_poly.pdbx_strand_id
1 'polypeptide(L)'
;MRDEKDKTKLIIKVLIAVVFLLALIVLYLAVFQQQYNNFVNEKRTEGINLAVSEILAQLQTNGYVTIPVGNQTLILIPYIPPTGTENLGNQTQ
;
A
#
# COMPACT_ATOMS: atom_id res chain seq x y z
N MET A 1 0.28 8.30 -65.80
CA MET A 1 -0.15 8.79 -64.47
C MET A 1 -0.94 7.72 -63.70
N ARG A 2 -0.35 6.53 -63.43
CA ARG A 2 -1.07 5.43 -62.73
C ARG A 2 -0.34 4.90 -61.49
N ASP A 3 0.89 5.33 -61.26
CA ASP A 3 1.77 4.70 -60.26
C ASP A 3 1.70 5.35 -58.86
N GLU A 4 1.36 6.64 -58.77
CA GLU A 4 1.35 7.36 -57.47
C GLU A 4 0.20 6.93 -56.54
N LYS A 5 -0.97 6.60 -57.10
CA LYS A 5 -2.13 6.18 -56.28
C LYS A 5 -1.89 4.81 -55.63
N ASP A 6 -1.23 3.89 -56.33
CA ASP A 6 -0.95 2.56 -55.81
C ASP A 6 0.16 2.57 -54.75
N LYS A 7 1.20 3.40 -54.93
CA LYS A 7 2.25 3.63 -53.91
C LYS A 7 1.68 4.25 -52.64
N THR A 8 0.81 5.25 -52.79
CA THR A 8 0.15 5.90 -51.65
C THR A 8 -0.71 4.91 -50.86
N LYS A 9 -1.46 4.06 -51.57
CA LYS A 9 -2.29 3.00 -50.95
C LYS A 9 -1.44 1.96 -50.21
N LEU A 10 -0.29 1.59 -50.76
CA LEU A 10 0.67 0.68 -50.11
C LEU A 10 1.22 1.28 -48.82
N ILE A 11 1.64 2.56 -48.86
CA ILE A 11 2.15 3.29 -47.69
C ILE A 11 1.10 3.38 -46.58
N ILE A 12 -0.14 3.73 -46.92
CA ILE A 12 -1.24 3.81 -45.94
C ILE A 12 -1.48 2.45 -45.27
N LYS A 13 -1.43 1.35 -46.03
CA LYS A 13 -1.63 0.00 -45.49
C LYS A 13 -0.52 -0.40 -44.52
N VAL A 14 0.74 -0.08 -44.85
CA VAL A 14 1.87 -0.31 -43.95
C VAL A 14 1.74 0.55 -42.69
N LEU A 15 1.37 1.82 -42.83
CA LEU A 15 1.20 2.72 -41.69
C LEU A 15 0.12 2.23 -40.71
N ILE A 16 -1.02 1.76 -41.22
CA ILE A 16 -2.08 1.16 -40.40
C ILE A 16 -1.56 -0.08 -39.66
N ALA A 17 -0.79 -0.94 -40.32
CA ALA A 17 -0.23 -2.13 -39.68
C ALA A 17 0.74 -1.77 -38.54
N VAL A 18 1.59 -0.76 -38.74
CA VAL A 18 2.52 -0.26 -37.71
C VAL A 18 1.77 0.33 -36.53
N VAL A 19 0.73 1.14 -36.78
CA VAL A 19 -0.11 1.72 -35.72
C VAL A 19 -0.82 0.63 -34.91
N PHE A 20 -1.36 -0.39 -35.59
CA PHE A 20 -1.97 -1.54 -34.91
C PHE A 20 -0.98 -2.31 -34.04
N LEU A 21 0.24 -2.52 -34.54
CA LEU A 21 1.30 -3.19 -33.79
C LEU A 21 1.69 -2.40 -32.54
N LEU A 22 1.84 -1.07 -32.67
CA LEU A 22 2.11 -0.18 -31.54
C LEU A 22 0.97 -0.21 -30.51
N ALA A 23 -0.29 -0.18 -30.96
CA ALA A 23 -1.44 -0.25 -30.07
C ALA A 23 -1.49 -1.56 -29.27
N LEU A 24 -1.16 -2.70 -29.89
CA LEU A 24 -1.06 -4.00 -29.22
C LEU A 24 0.03 -4.02 -28.14
N ILE A 25 1.20 -3.42 -28.43
CA ILE A 25 2.30 -3.31 -27.46
C ILE A 25 1.89 -2.45 -26.27
N VAL A 26 1.25 -1.29 -26.51
CA VAL A 26 0.77 -0.42 -25.43
C VAL A 26 -0.27 -1.13 -24.58
N LEU A 27 -1.20 -1.86 -25.20
CA LEU A 27 -2.21 -2.64 -24.48
C LEU A 27 -1.57 -3.73 -23.60
N TYR A 28 -0.57 -4.45 -24.14
CA TYR A 28 0.21 -5.42 -23.39
C TYR A 28 0.87 -4.77 -22.17
N LEU A 29 1.60 -3.66 -22.35
CA LEU A 29 2.25 -2.97 -21.23
C LEU A 29 1.25 -2.45 -20.19
N ALA A 30 0.10 -1.93 -20.61
CA ALA A 30 -0.92 -1.41 -19.68
C ALA A 30 -1.50 -2.51 -18.77
N VAL A 31 -1.75 -3.72 -19.29
CA VAL A 31 -2.22 -4.86 -18.50
C VAL A 31 -1.15 -5.32 -17.50
N PHE A 32 0.11 -5.38 -17.91
CA PHE A 32 1.22 -5.73 -17.01
C PHE A 32 1.47 -4.66 -15.93
N GLN A 33 1.30 -3.37 -16.25
CA GLN A 33 1.40 -2.29 -15.27
C GLN A 33 0.30 -2.38 -14.20
N GLN A 34 -0.93 -2.76 -14.55
CA GLN A 34 -1.98 -2.99 -13.55
C GLN A 34 -1.60 -4.09 -12.56
N GLN A 35 -1.02 -5.20 -13.05
CA GLN A 35 -0.57 -6.28 -12.16
C GLN A 35 0.59 -5.85 -11.26
N TYR A 36 1.52 -5.05 -11.79
CA TYR A 36 2.64 -4.52 -10.99
C TYR A 36 2.18 -3.54 -9.90
N ASN A 37 1.24 -2.65 -10.22
CA ASN A 37 0.69 -1.71 -9.23
C ASN A 37 -0.03 -2.44 -8.08
N ASN A 38 -0.76 -3.51 -8.37
CA ASN A 38 -1.40 -4.32 -7.33
C ASN A 38 -0.38 -5.02 -6.43
N PHE A 39 0.70 -5.57 -7.02
CA PHE A 39 1.77 -6.24 -6.27
C PHE A 39 2.54 -5.27 -5.35
N VAL A 40 2.85 -4.06 -5.83
CA VAL A 40 3.54 -3.04 -5.02
C VAL A 40 2.65 -2.52 -3.88
N ASN A 41 1.35 -2.36 -4.11
CA ASN A 41 0.42 -1.93 -3.06
C ASN A 41 0.30 -2.97 -1.94
N GLU A 42 0.22 -4.25 -2.29
CA GLU A 42 0.20 -5.34 -1.31
C GLU A 42 1.49 -5.36 -0.49
N LYS A 43 2.66 -5.27 -1.14
CA LYS A 43 3.97 -5.21 -0.47
C LYS A 43 4.16 -3.98 0.42
N ARG A 44 3.63 -2.82 0.02
CA ARG A 44 3.65 -1.60 0.86
C ARG A 44 2.80 -1.77 2.11
N THR A 45 1.64 -2.41 1.99
CA THR A 45 0.73 -2.65 3.12
C THR A 45 1.33 -3.65 4.12
N GLU A 46 1.97 -4.71 3.62
CA GLU A 46 2.73 -5.67 4.44
C GLU A 46 3.90 -4.98 5.18
N GLY A 47 4.69 -4.16 4.48
CA GLY A 47 5.82 -3.45 5.08
C GLY A 47 5.43 -2.44 6.15
N ILE A 48 4.33 -1.70 5.95
CA ILE A 48 3.79 -0.76 6.95
C ILE A 48 3.35 -1.52 8.20
N ASN A 49 2.65 -2.65 8.06
CA ASN A 49 2.19 -3.43 9.21
C ASN A 49 3.36 -3.95 10.07
N LEU A 50 4.44 -4.43 9.45
CA LEU A 50 5.65 -4.87 10.15
C LEU A 50 6.34 -3.74 10.91
N ALA A 51 6.50 -2.57 10.27
CA ALA A 51 7.11 -1.41 10.92
C ALA A 51 6.26 -0.90 12.09
N VAL A 52 4.94 -0.84 11.92
CA VAL A 52 4.02 -0.42 12.99
C VAL A 52 4.03 -1.40 14.15
N SER A 53 4.06 -2.73 13.91
CA SER A 53 4.12 -3.71 15.00
C SER A 53 5.40 -3.62 15.82
N GLU A 54 6.54 -3.37 15.17
CA GLU A 54 7.83 -3.21 15.84
C GLU A 54 7.85 -1.95 16.72
N ILE A 55 7.36 -0.83 16.18
CA ILE A 55 7.20 0.43 16.92
C ILE A 55 6.27 0.23 18.12
N LEU A 56 5.18 -0.51 17.94
CA LEU A 56 4.21 -0.77 18.99
C LEU A 56 4.79 -1.64 20.12
N ALA A 57 5.56 -2.66 19.77
CA ALA A 57 6.25 -3.51 20.74
C ALA A 57 7.27 -2.71 21.56
N GLN A 58 8.03 -1.82 20.92
CA GLN A 58 8.96 -0.92 21.61
C GLN A 58 8.22 0.05 22.54
N LEU A 59 7.06 0.57 22.14
CA LEU A 59 6.29 1.50 22.94
C LEU A 59 5.63 0.82 24.15
N GLN A 60 5.13 -0.41 23.98
CA GLN A 60 4.66 -1.25 25.09
C GLN A 60 5.77 -1.55 26.10
N THR A 61 6.98 -1.83 25.62
CA THR A 61 8.16 -2.02 26.49
C THR A 61 8.52 -0.75 27.26
N ASN A 62 8.30 0.43 26.66
CA ASN A 62 8.51 1.73 27.31
C ASN A 62 7.32 2.19 28.17
N GLY A 63 6.38 1.29 28.47
CA GLY A 63 5.25 1.57 29.36
C GLY A 63 4.11 2.33 28.70
N TYR A 64 4.00 2.36 27.37
CA TYR A 64 2.84 2.92 26.67
C TYR A 64 1.85 1.83 26.30
N VAL A 65 0.59 1.98 26.71
CA VAL A 65 -0.50 1.10 26.29
C VAL A 65 -1.18 1.65 25.05
N THR A 66 -1.63 0.73 24.21
CA THR A 66 -2.26 1.07 22.95
C THR A 66 -3.78 1.04 23.08
N ILE A 67 -4.46 2.14 22.72
CA ILE A 67 -5.91 2.21 22.66
C ILE A 67 -6.34 2.45 21.21
N PRO A 68 -7.01 1.48 20.57
CA PRO A 68 -7.60 1.70 19.26
C PRO A 68 -8.79 2.67 19.39
N VAL A 69 -8.75 3.78 18.66
CA VAL A 69 -9.85 4.74 18.55
C VAL A 69 -10.40 4.71 17.13
N GLY A 70 -11.57 4.10 16.98
CA GLY A 70 -12.20 3.88 15.67
C GLY A 70 -11.45 2.85 14.81
N ASN A 71 -11.70 2.89 13.49
CA ASN A 71 -11.20 1.87 12.56
C ASN A 71 -9.73 2.05 12.15
N GLN A 72 -9.09 3.19 12.43
CA GLN A 72 -7.79 3.56 11.82
C GLN A 72 -6.84 4.34 12.75
N THR A 73 -7.29 4.82 13.91
CA THR A 73 -6.45 5.67 14.78
C THR A 73 -5.97 4.89 15.99
N LEU A 74 -4.68 5.01 16.29
CA LEU A 74 -4.02 4.34 17.41
C LEU A 74 -3.48 5.41 18.36
N ILE A 75 -4.04 5.48 19.58
CA ILE A 75 -3.55 6.40 20.61
C ILE A 75 -2.67 5.63 21.58
N LEU A 76 -1.52 6.23 21.90
CA LEU A 76 -0.60 5.71 22.89
C LEU A 76 -0.70 6.52 24.17
N ILE A 77 -0.91 5.83 25.28
CA ILE A 77 -1.03 6.46 26.60
C ILE A 77 0.03 5.86 27.52
N PRO A 78 0.83 6.67 28.23
CA PRO A 78 1.74 6.14 29.24
C PRO A 78 0.95 5.47 30.36
N TYR A 79 1.26 4.22 30.63
CA TYR A 79 0.72 3.42 31.72
C TYR A 79 1.62 3.56 32.93
N ILE A 80 1.12 4.29 33.92
CA ILE A 80 1.71 4.30 35.26
C ILE A 80 1.00 3.18 36.02
N PRO A 81 1.67 2.07 36.34
CA PRO A 81 1.06 1.02 37.14
C PRO A 81 0.60 1.62 38.47
N PRO A 82 -0.61 1.30 38.95
CA PRO A 82 -1.04 1.74 40.27
C PRO A 82 -0.03 1.20 41.29
N THR A 83 0.67 2.09 41.99
CA THR A 83 1.52 1.74 43.13
C THR A 83 0.63 1.30 44.28
N GLY A 84 0.16 0.07 44.21
CA GLY A 84 -0.66 -0.55 45.26
C GLY A 84 0.21 -1.00 46.42
N THR A 85 0.41 -0.13 47.40
CA THR A 85 0.52 -0.54 48.81
C THR A 85 -0.25 0.45 49.69
N GLU A 86 -1.55 0.56 49.47
CA GLU A 86 -2.44 0.98 50.56
C GLU A 86 -2.66 -0.25 51.44
N ASN A 87 -1.90 -0.32 52.52
CA ASN A 87 -2.15 -1.24 53.63
C ASN A 87 -3.60 -1.08 54.08
N LEU A 88 -4.47 -2.02 53.70
CA LEU A 88 -5.81 -2.18 54.29
C LEU A 88 -5.65 -2.86 55.66
N GLY A 89 -4.82 -2.27 56.52
CA GLY A 89 -4.64 -2.62 57.92
C GLY A 89 -5.11 -1.45 58.75
N ASN A 90 -6.41 -1.39 59.03
CA ASN A 90 -6.99 -0.85 60.27
C ASN A 90 -8.50 -0.76 60.15
N GLN A 91 -9.21 -1.82 60.58
CA GLN A 91 -10.46 -1.68 61.32
C GLN A 91 -10.55 -2.81 62.37
N THR A 92 -9.77 -2.65 63.44
CA THR A 92 -10.17 -3.15 64.77
C THR A 92 -10.96 -2.06 65.47
N GLN A 93 -12.26 -2.29 65.67
CA GLN A 93 -12.99 -2.19 66.95
C GLN A 93 -14.48 -2.42 66.74
#